data_AF-A0A1S0TFY0-F1
#
_entry.id   AF-A0A1S0TFY0-F1
#
_cell.length_a   1.000
_cell.length_b   1.000
_cell.length_c   1.000
_cell.angle_alpha   90.00
_cell.angle_beta   90.00
_cell.angle_gamma   90.00
#
_symmetry.space_group_name_H-M   'P 1'
#
loop_
_entity.id
_entity.type
_entity.pdbx_description
1 polymer ?
#
loop_
_entity_poly.entity_id
_entity_poly.type
_entity_poly.pdbx_seq_one_letter_code
_entity_poly.pdbx_strand_id
1 'polypeptide(L)'
;MTEQISSEKVFTIDNLIRLGYYTIFLCITAEFLVLSQLGNMFYMVYAGAAPTIKSCGSHKFDSSMSSTDICKQIYALNGNETCKPELEYDFMSMNVEV
;
A
#
# COMPACT_ATOMS: atom_id res chain seq x y z
N MET A 1 -6.54 -46.07 8.29
CA MET A 1 -7.10 -46.33 6.96
C MET A 1 -6.12 -45.72 5.96
N THR A 2 -4.97 -46.36 5.68
CA THR A 2 -4.73 -47.28 4.54
C THR A 2 -5.36 -46.71 3.26
N GLU A 3 -4.62 -46.23 2.26
CA GLU A 3 -3.69 -47.01 1.43
C GLU A 3 -2.47 -46.20 0.96
N GLN A 4 -1.30 -46.84 1.09
CA GLN A 4 -0.14 -46.62 0.25
C GLN A 4 -0.30 -47.52 -0.98
N ILE A 5 -0.36 -46.95 -2.19
CA ILE A 5 0.09 -47.65 -3.39
C ILE A 5 1.27 -46.86 -3.94
N SER A 6 2.43 -47.19 -3.35
CA SER A 6 3.74 -46.94 -3.93
C SER A 6 3.80 -47.67 -5.27
N SER A 7 3.50 -46.96 -6.35
CA SER A 7 3.84 -47.40 -7.69
C SER A 7 5.37 -47.37 -7.79
N GLU A 8 5.99 -48.54 -7.88
CA GLU A 8 7.42 -48.71 -8.19
C GLU A 8 7.69 -48.19 -9.62
N LYS A 9 7.65 -46.87 -9.79
CA LYS A 9 8.26 -46.19 -10.92
C LYS A 9 9.71 -45.98 -10.54
N VAL A 10 10.60 -46.66 -11.24
CA VAL A 10 12.04 -46.35 -11.24
C VAL A 10 12.17 -44.83 -11.29
N PHE A 11 12.78 -44.27 -10.24
CA PHE A 11 12.98 -42.83 -10.09
C PHE A 11 14.03 -42.38 -11.11
N THR A 12 13.58 -42.17 -12.35
CA THR A 12 14.43 -41.77 -13.47
C THR A 12 14.69 -40.27 -13.41
N ILE A 13 15.91 -39.86 -13.79
CA ILE A 13 16.38 -38.48 -13.82
C ILE A 13 15.44 -37.58 -14.66
N ASP A 14 14.80 -38.13 -15.69
CA ASP A 14 13.79 -37.45 -16.51
C ASP A 14 12.56 -36.98 -15.70
N ASN A 15 12.14 -37.73 -14.67
CA ASN A 15 11.03 -37.31 -13.81
C ASN A 15 11.43 -36.15 -12.88
N LEU A 16 12.68 -36.12 -12.42
CA LEU A 16 13.25 -35.01 -11.64
C LEU A 16 13.33 -33.73 -12.47
N ILE A 17 13.84 -33.83 -13.69
CA ILE A 17 13.95 -32.70 -14.63
C ILE A 17 12.55 -32.15 -14.94
N ARG A 18 11.59 -33.05 -15.21
CA ARG A 18 10.20 -32.68 -15.47
C ARG A 18 9.55 -32.00 -14.26
N LEU A 19 9.82 -32.46 -13.04
CA LEU A 19 9.34 -31.81 -11.82
C LEU A 19 9.92 -30.40 -11.69
N GLY A 20 11.23 -30.23 -11.93
CA GLY A 20 11.91 -28.93 -11.85
C GLY A 20 11.34 -27.85 -12.79
N TYR A 21 10.99 -28.22 -14.03
CA TYR A 21 10.35 -27.28 -14.96
C TYR A 21 8.98 -26.80 -14.47
N TYR A 22 8.16 -27.70 -13.90
CA TYR A 22 6.89 -27.30 -13.31
C TYR A 22 7.08 -26.49 -12.02
N THR A 23 8.10 -26.78 -11.22
CA THR A 23 8.45 -26.01 -10.02
C THR A 23 8.84 -24.58 -10.37
N ILE A 24 9.60 -24.34 -11.44
CA ILE A 24 9.95 -22.99 -11.89
C ILE A 24 8.70 -22.18 -12.25
N PHE A 25 7.77 -22.77 -13.01
CA PHE A 25 6.51 -22.10 -13.35
C PHE A 25 5.68 -21.76 -12.10
N LEU A 26 5.64 -22.67 -11.12
CA LEU A 26 5.01 -22.44 -9.82
C LEU A 26 5.69 -21.31 -9.04
N CYS A 27 7.02 -21.26 -9.01
CA CYS A 27 7.77 -20.20 -8.36
C CYS A 27 7.46 -18.84 -9.00
N ILE A 28 7.49 -18.74 -10.33
CA ILE A 28 7.16 -17.50 -11.04
C ILE A 28 5.73 -17.05 -10.70
N THR A 29 4.77 -17.98 -10.76
CA THR A 29 3.37 -17.66 -10.44
C THR A 29 3.22 -17.20 -8.98
N ALA A 30 3.92 -17.84 -8.04
CA ALA A 30 3.95 -17.45 -6.64
C ALA A 30 4.54 -16.05 -6.44
N GLU A 31 5.63 -15.71 -7.15
CA GLU A 31 6.20 -14.36 -7.12
C GLU A 31 5.20 -13.31 -7.63
N PHE A 32 4.49 -13.58 -8.73
CA PHE A 32 3.44 -12.66 -9.22
C PHE A 32 2.31 -12.44 -8.22
N LEU A 33 1.89 -13.50 -7.50
CA LEU A 33 0.87 -13.39 -6.45
C LEU A 33 1.36 -12.53 -5.29
N VAL A 34 2.61 -12.73 -4.85
CA VAL A 34 3.23 -11.93 -3.78
C VAL A 34 3.38 -10.47 -4.21
N LEU A 35 3.85 -10.20 -5.43
CA LEU A 35 3.99 -8.84 -5.97
C LEU A 35 2.64 -8.09 -5.98
N SER A 36 1.57 -8.78 -6.39
CA SER A 36 0.22 -8.20 -6.40
C SER A 36 -0.26 -7.85 -4.99
N GLN A 37 0.00 -8.72 -4.02
CA GLN A 37 -0.37 -8.49 -2.62
C GLN A 37 0.43 -7.34 -1.98
N LEU A 38 1.73 -7.26 -2.28
CA LEU A 38 2.58 -6.16 -1.81
C LEU A 38 2.15 -4.82 -2.40
N GLY A 39 1.75 -4.78 -3.68
CA GLY A 39 1.25 -3.55 -4.31
C GLY A 39 0.07 -2.92 -3.57
N ASN A 40 -0.89 -3.75 -3.15
CA ASN A 40 -2.03 -3.28 -2.35
C ASN A 40 -1.61 -2.76 -0.97
N MET A 41 -0.63 -3.41 -0.33
CA MET A 41 -0.08 -2.95 0.94
C MET A 41 0.66 -1.61 0.78
N PHE A 42 1.47 -1.45 -0.27
CA PHE A 42 2.14 -0.18 -0.56
C PHE A 42 1.14 0.95 -0.80
N TYR A 43 0.10 0.71 -1.59
CA TYR A 43 -0.95 1.70 -1.81
C TYR A 43 -1.58 2.16 -0.48
N MET A 44 -1.90 1.23 0.42
CA MET A 44 -2.46 1.57 1.73
C MET A 44 -1.48 2.36 2.62
N VAL A 45 -0.18 2.05 2.58
CA VAL A 45 0.84 2.80 3.33
C VAL A 45 0.93 4.24 2.86
N TYR A 46 0.95 4.48 1.54
CA TYR A 46 1.00 5.84 1.00
C TYR A 46 -0.31 6.60 1.19
N ALA A 47 -1.45 5.91 1.16
CA ALA A 47 -2.75 6.52 1.45
C ALA A 47 -2.92 6.91 2.94
N GLY A 48 -2.09 6.35 3.84
CA GLY A 48 -2.01 6.74 5.25
C GLY A 48 -1.02 7.87 5.54
N ALA A 49 -0.32 8.40 4.53
CA ALA A 49 0.57 9.54 4.71
C ALA A 49 -0.22 10.81 5.08
N ALA A 50 0.37 11.67 5.91
CA ALA A 50 -0.29 12.89 6.36
C ALA A 50 -0.59 13.84 5.18
N PRO A 51 -1.83 14.35 5.04
CA PRO A 51 -2.18 15.28 3.98
C PRO A 51 -1.50 16.64 4.12
N THR A 52 -1.43 17.37 3.01
CA THR A 52 -1.02 18.77 3.02
C THR A 52 -2.22 19.67 3.28
N ILE A 53 -2.06 20.69 4.13
CA ILE A 53 -3.15 21.63 4.45
C ILE A 53 -3.01 22.83 3.51
N LYS A 54 -4.00 23.05 2.63
CA LYS A 54 -3.96 24.14 1.64
C LYS A 54 -4.60 25.42 2.15
N SER A 55 -5.67 25.30 2.91
CA SER A 55 -6.43 26.45 3.38
C SER A 55 -7.06 26.19 4.74
N CYS A 56 -7.42 27.27 5.42
CA CYS A 56 -8.17 27.30 6.66
C CYS A 56 -9.18 28.43 6.52
N GLY A 57 -10.44 28.10 6.18
CA GLY A 57 -11.48 29.10 5.91
C GLY A 57 -11.07 30.07 4.79
N SER A 58 -10.93 31.36 5.14
CA SER A 58 -10.51 32.41 4.19
C SER A 58 -8.99 32.55 4.02
N HIS A 59 -8.18 31.89 4.85
CA HIS A 59 -6.71 31.98 4.78
C HIS A 59 -6.15 30.83 3.93
N LYS A 60 -5.43 31.16 2.85
CA LYS A 60 -4.72 30.18 2.00
C LYS A 60 -3.26 30.13 2.40
N PHE A 61 -2.72 28.94 2.61
CA PHE A 61 -1.32 28.72 2.90
C PHE A 61 -0.52 28.61 1.60
N ASP A 62 0.67 29.20 1.57
CA ASP A 62 1.57 29.09 0.42
C ASP A 62 2.19 27.68 0.37
N SER A 63 2.36 27.15 -0.84
CA SER A 63 2.87 25.79 -1.10
C SER A 63 4.35 25.63 -0.74
N SER A 64 5.06 26.73 -0.48
CA SER A 64 6.46 26.75 -0.06
C SER A 64 6.66 26.57 1.46
N MET A 65 5.60 26.70 2.26
CA MET A 65 5.71 26.64 3.73
C MET A 65 5.78 25.20 4.26
N SER A 66 6.62 24.99 5.28
CA SER A 66 6.71 23.72 6.00
C SER A 66 5.39 23.37 6.70
N SER A 67 5.06 22.09 6.74
CA SER A 67 3.90 21.56 7.49
C SER A 67 3.88 22.00 8.96
N THR A 68 5.05 22.18 9.55
CA THR A 68 5.19 22.66 10.94
C THR A 68 4.79 24.13 11.11
N ASP A 69 5.06 24.97 10.13
CA ASP A 69 4.74 26.40 10.19
C ASP A 69 3.27 26.66 9.84
N ILE A 70 2.70 25.84 8.96
CA ILE A 70 1.26 25.82 8.68
C ILE A 70 0.49 25.42 9.96
N CYS A 71 0.94 24.38 10.67
CA CYS A 71 0.32 23.95 11.93
C CYS A 71 0.33 25.06 12.99
N LYS A 72 1.45 25.77 13.17
CA LYS A 72 1.54 26.93 14.09
C LYS A 72 0.56 28.04 13.72
N GLN A 73 0.42 28.35 12.43
CA GLN A 73 -0.52 29.37 11.97
C GLN A 73 -1.97 28.96 12.23
N ILE A 74 -2.32 27.70 12.01
CA ILE A 74 -3.66 27.18 12.31
C ILE A 74 -3.97 27.31 13.81
N TYR A 75 -3.02 26.98 14.69
CA TYR A 75 -3.20 27.17 16.13
C TYR A 75 -3.40 28.64 16.52
N ALA A 76 -2.73 29.57 15.83
CA ALA A 76 -2.94 31.01 16.04
C ALA A 76 -4.31 31.49 15.51
N LEU A 77 -4.80 30.91 14.41
CA LEU A 77 -6.08 31.25 13.76
C LEU A 77 -7.31 30.67 14.48
N ASN A 78 -7.15 29.54 15.19
CA ASN A 78 -8.23 28.84 15.90
C ASN A 78 -8.89 29.67 17.04
N GLY A 79 -8.32 30.83 17.37
CA GLY A 79 -8.89 31.77 18.33
C GLY A 79 -9.90 32.77 17.77
N ASN A 80 -10.06 32.91 16.45
CA ASN A 80 -10.82 34.04 15.87
C ASN A 80 -11.83 33.69 14.76
N GLU A 81 -11.74 32.52 14.09
CA GLU A 81 -12.75 32.08 13.10
C GLU A 81 -12.93 30.56 13.08
N THR A 82 -14.04 30.10 12.48
CA THR A 82 -14.28 28.69 12.08
C THR A 82 -13.25 28.24 11.04
N CYS A 83 -12.03 27.95 11.49
CA CYS A 83 -10.99 27.33 10.70
C CYS A 83 -11.39 25.88 10.38
N LYS A 84 -12.05 25.67 9.25
CA LYS A 84 -12.19 24.34 8.65
C LYS A 84 -10.99 24.14 7.71
N PRO A 85 -10.03 23.28 8.06
CA PRO A 85 -8.89 23.03 7.19
C PRO A 85 -9.33 22.26 5.95
N GLU A 86 -8.98 22.77 4.77
CA GLU A 86 -9.10 22.00 3.53
C GLU A 86 -7.77 21.27 3.30
N LEU A 87 -7.88 19.94 3.22
CA LEU A 87 -6.77 19.01 3.13
C LEU A 87 -6.65 18.53 1.68
N GLU A 88 -5.43 18.59 1.14
CA GLU A 88 -5.09 17.98 -0.15
C GLU A 88 -4.27 16.72 0.12
N TYR A 89 -4.81 15.60 -0.34
CA TYR A 89 -4.20 14.27 -0.25
C TYR A 89 -3.58 13.92 -1.59
N ASP A 90 -2.33 13.47 -1.61
CA ASP A 90 -1.69 12.93 -2.81
C ASP A 90 -2.29 11.57 -3.21
N PHE A 91 -2.78 10.81 -2.21
CA PHE A 91 -3.48 9.56 -2.38
C PHE A 91 -4.69 9.53 -1.45
N MET A 92 -5.89 9.38 -2.01
CA MET A 92 -7.10 9.23 -1.21
C MET A 92 -7.17 7.80 -0.66
N SER A 93 -7.18 7.67 0.67
CA SER A 93 -7.48 6.39 1.32
C SER A 93 -8.99 6.16 1.35
N MET A 94 -9.40 4.90 1.54
CA MET A 94 -10.81 4.55 1.78
C MET A 94 -11.39 5.22 3.05
N ASN A 95 -10.53 5.76 3.92
CA ASN A 95 -10.91 6.45 5.15
C ASN A 95 -11.09 7.97 4.95
N VAL A 96 -10.86 8.50 3.75
CA VAL A 96 -11.21 9.88 3.41
C VAL A 96 -12.64 9.87 2.88
N GLU A 97 -13.58 10.23 3.76
CA GLU A 97 -14.99 10.41 3.40
C GLU A 97 -15.14 11.71 2.61
N VAL A 98 -15.72 11.62 1.41
CA VAL A 98 -16.13 12.77 0.59
C VAL A 98 -17.52 13.26 0.99
#